data_AF-A0A7Y2FIL0-F1
#
_entry.id   AF-A0A7Y2FIL0-F1
#
_cell.length_a   1.000
_cell.length_b   1.000
_cell.length_c   1.000
_cell.angle_alpha   90.00
_cell.angle_beta   90.00
_cell.angle_gamma   90.00
#
_symmetry.space_group_name_H-M   'P 1'
#
loop_
_entity.id
_entity.type
_entity.pdbx_description
1 polymer ?
#
loop_
_entity_poly.entity_id
_entity_poly.type
_entity_poly.pdbx_seq_one_letter_code
_entity_poly.pdbx_strand_id
1 'polypeptide(L)'
;MKILGIHDGHNAAACLFDDGEIVAAIQEERLTRTKNENRFPHDSVRWVLEYTNTDIADLDFVAMHSKHMPPHRTREQIMEEYAQSQDLTYSVKQMVKKTPATDVYRRRRREERLSEIRRAGLPEDKTVFLDHHTCHAAAAYYGSNWWNEGKVLVLTCDGMGDDL
;
A
#
# COMPACT_ATOMS: atom_id res chain seq x y z
N MET A 1 -19.75 -8.68 -1.06
CA MET A 1 -18.88 -7.55 -1.43
C MET A 1 -17.45 -8.06 -1.47
N LYS A 2 -16.86 -8.05 -2.67
CA LYS A 2 -15.51 -8.54 -2.95
C LYS A 2 -14.54 -7.39 -3.13
N ILE A 3 -13.53 -7.32 -2.28
CA ILE A 3 -12.52 -6.26 -2.31
C ILE A 3 -11.14 -6.89 -2.43
N LEU A 4 -10.40 -6.51 -3.46
CA LEU A 4 -8.98 -6.85 -3.60
C LEU A 4 -8.15 -5.77 -2.92
N GLY A 5 -7.52 -6.09 -1.79
CA GLY A 5 -6.55 -5.23 -1.12
C GLY A 5 -5.15 -5.42 -1.67
N ILE A 6 -4.45 -4.31 -1.97
CA ILE A 6 -3.10 -4.34 -2.56
C ILE A 6 -2.18 -3.39 -1.78
N HIS A 7 -1.01 -3.89 -1.42
CA HIS A 7 0.13 -3.10 -0.98
C HIS A 7 1.30 -3.28 -1.95
N ASP A 8 1.78 -2.19 -2.53
CA ASP A 8 2.81 -2.15 -3.58
C ASP A 8 4.10 -1.43 -3.12
N GLY A 9 4.31 -1.37 -1.80
CA GLY A 9 5.54 -0.90 -1.17
C GLY A 9 6.39 -2.04 -0.62
N HIS A 10 7.25 -1.73 0.35
CA HIS A 10 8.06 -2.73 1.06
C HIS A 10 7.16 -3.78 1.72
N ASN A 11 7.45 -5.07 1.50
CA ASN A 11 6.59 -6.21 1.83
C ASN A 11 5.30 -6.24 0.98
N ALA A 12 5.44 -6.01 -0.32
CA ALA A 12 4.32 -6.03 -1.25
C ALA A 12 3.44 -7.27 -1.06
N ALA A 13 2.12 -7.10 -1.13
CA ALA A 13 1.17 -8.13 -0.77
C ALA A 13 -0.20 -7.89 -1.41
N ALA A 14 -0.99 -8.96 -1.52
CA ALA A 14 -2.39 -8.90 -1.90
C ALA A 14 -3.26 -9.70 -0.92
N CYS A 15 -4.49 -9.24 -0.70
CA CYS A 15 -5.53 -10.00 0.00
C CYS A 15 -6.88 -9.88 -0.72
N LEU A 16 -7.69 -10.93 -0.62
CA LEU A 16 -9.08 -10.87 -1.03
C LEU A 16 -9.97 -10.90 0.21
N PHE A 17 -10.82 -9.89 0.31
CA PHE A 17 -11.88 -9.79 1.29
C PHE A 17 -13.20 -10.11 0.61
N ASP A 18 -13.99 -11.00 1.19
CA ASP A 18 -15.32 -11.37 0.70
C ASP A 18 -16.31 -11.35 1.87
N ASP A 19 -17.29 -10.45 1.79
CA ASP A 19 -18.45 -10.36 2.69
C ASP A 19 -18.16 -10.45 4.21
N GLY A 20 -17.14 -9.73 4.67
CA GLY A 20 -16.80 -9.68 6.09
C GLY A 20 -15.53 -10.43 6.47
N GLU A 21 -15.01 -11.26 5.56
CA GLU A 21 -13.91 -12.18 5.86
C GLU A 21 -12.75 -12.00 4.89
N ILE A 22 -11.52 -12.14 5.40
CA ILE A 22 -10.33 -12.26 4.55
C ILE A 22 -10.21 -13.73 4.14
N VAL A 23 -10.55 -14.02 2.89
CA VAL A 23 -10.57 -15.40 2.36
C VAL A 23 -9.21 -15.84 1.82
N ALA A 24 -8.34 -14.90 1.45
CA ALA A 24 -6.97 -15.16 1.03
C ALA A 24 -6.06 -13.95 1.29
N ALA A 25 -4.81 -14.20 1.68
CA ALA A 25 -3.79 -13.16 1.80
C ALA A 25 -2.39 -13.76 1.60
N ILE A 26 -1.56 -13.11 0.80
CA ILE A 26 -0.18 -13.56 0.56
C ILE A 26 0.75 -12.36 0.31
N GLN A 27 1.99 -12.50 0.76
CA GLN A 27 3.07 -11.55 0.47
C GLN A 27 3.85 -12.00 -0.77
N GLU A 28 4.24 -11.04 -1.60
CA GLU A 28 4.94 -11.26 -2.86
C GLU A 28 6.28 -11.98 -2.67
N GLU A 29 6.96 -11.74 -1.54
CA GLU A 29 8.23 -12.41 -1.20
C GLU A 29 8.10 -13.94 -1.07
N ARG A 30 6.89 -14.45 -0.80
CA ARG A 30 6.64 -15.91 -0.71
C ARG A 30 6.72 -16.55 -2.09
N LEU A 31 6.25 -15.85 -3.12
CA LEU A 31 6.19 -16.30 -4.51
C LEU A 31 7.50 -16.01 -5.25
N THR A 32 8.01 -14.78 -5.13
CA THR A 32 9.23 -14.34 -5.83
C THR A 32 10.51 -14.84 -5.17
N ARG A 33 10.45 -15.27 -3.90
CA ARG A 33 11.60 -15.63 -3.05
C ARG A 33 12.59 -14.48 -2.82
N THR A 34 12.20 -13.25 -3.19
CA THR A 34 12.96 -12.02 -2.91
C THR A 34 12.44 -11.40 -1.62
N LYS A 35 13.27 -11.43 -0.57
CA LYS A 35 12.89 -10.94 0.74
C LYS A 35 12.55 -9.45 0.70
N ASN A 36 11.46 -9.08 1.36
CA ASN A 36 10.92 -7.73 1.44
C ASN A 36 10.67 -7.09 0.06
N GLU A 37 10.15 -7.88 -0.88
CA GLU A 37 9.80 -7.43 -2.23
C GLU A 37 9.05 -6.09 -2.18
N ASN A 38 9.47 -5.14 -3.01
CA ASN A 38 9.08 -3.72 -2.92
C ASN A 38 8.72 -3.19 -4.32
N ARG A 39 7.75 -3.87 -4.93
CA ARG A 39 7.20 -3.62 -6.27
C ARG A 39 5.71 -3.96 -6.25
N PHE A 40 5.00 -3.67 -7.33
CA PHE A 40 3.61 -4.08 -7.48
C PHE A 40 3.50 -5.62 -7.40
N PRO A 41 2.61 -6.18 -6.57
CA PRO A 41 2.58 -7.61 -6.26
C PRO A 41 1.78 -8.42 -7.30
N HIS A 42 2.30 -8.50 -8.53
CA HIS A 42 1.64 -9.17 -9.65
C HIS A 42 1.36 -10.65 -9.38
N ASP A 43 2.29 -11.36 -8.75
CA ASP A 43 2.11 -12.79 -8.49
C ASP A 43 1.14 -13.02 -7.33
N SER A 44 1.15 -12.17 -6.29
CA SER A 44 0.19 -12.28 -5.19
C SER A 44 -1.23 -11.98 -5.65
N VAL A 45 -1.43 -10.94 -6.46
CA VAL A 45 -2.75 -10.60 -7.03
C VAL A 45 -3.28 -11.79 -7.84
N ARG A 46 -2.47 -12.33 -8.75
CA ARG A 46 -2.84 -13.51 -9.54
C ARG A 46 -3.20 -14.68 -8.63
N TRP A 47 -2.34 -14.96 -7.66
CA TRP A 47 -2.52 -16.09 -6.75
C TRP A 47 -3.80 -15.98 -5.92
N VAL A 48 -4.13 -14.82 -5.34
CA VAL A 48 -5.36 -14.70 -4.52
C VAL A 48 -6.62 -14.85 -5.36
N LEU A 49 -6.63 -14.34 -6.60
CA LEU A 49 -7.75 -14.49 -7.52
C LEU A 49 -7.93 -15.95 -7.96
N GLU A 50 -6.83 -16.62 -8.34
CA GLU A 50 -6.85 -18.04 -8.70
C GLU A 50 -7.24 -18.94 -7.53
N TYR A 51 -6.66 -18.72 -6.35
CA TYR A 51 -6.90 -19.53 -5.14
C TYR A 51 -8.36 -19.46 -4.68
N THR A 52 -9.01 -18.30 -4.85
CA THR A 52 -10.42 -18.09 -4.48
C THR A 52 -11.37 -18.31 -5.65
N ASN A 53 -10.86 -18.64 -6.85
CA ASN A 53 -11.63 -18.74 -8.08
C ASN A 53 -12.52 -17.50 -8.33
N THR A 54 -11.95 -16.31 -8.10
CA THR A 54 -12.63 -15.02 -8.27
C THR A 54 -12.25 -14.38 -9.60
N ASP A 55 -13.23 -14.05 -10.42
CA ASP A 55 -13.02 -13.24 -11.63
C ASP A 55 -12.81 -11.77 -11.24
N ILE A 56 -11.96 -11.07 -11.98
CA ILE A 56 -11.74 -9.63 -11.82
C ILE A 56 -13.05 -8.84 -12.02
N ALA A 57 -13.94 -9.32 -12.89
CA ALA A 57 -15.24 -8.69 -13.14
C ALA A 57 -16.13 -8.66 -11.89
N ASP A 58 -15.97 -9.64 -10.99
CA ASP A 58 -16.74 -9.78 -9.75
C ASP A 58 -16.24 -8.89 -8.61
N LEU A 59 -15.09 -8.21 -8.78
CA LEU A 59 -14.58 -7.29 -7.78
C LEU A 59 -15.46 -6.04 -7.70
N ASP A 60 -15.87 -5.68 -6.48
CA ASP A 60 -16.55 -4.41 -6.22
C ASP A 60 -15.55 -3.26 -6.11
N PHE A 61 -14.41 -3.50 -5.48
CA PHE A 61 -13.33 -2.52 -5.32
C PHE A 61 -11.94 -3.14 -5.40
N VAL A 62 -10.98 -2.33 -5.84
CA VAL A 62 -9.54 -2.56 -5.65
C VAL A 62 -9.02 -1.50 -4.69
N ALA A 63 -8.63 -1.91 -3.49
CA ALA A 63 -8.18 -1.02 -2.42
C ALA A 63 -6.64 -0.97 -2.37
N MET A 64 -6.08 0.15 -2.82
CA MET A 64 -4.65 0.43 -2.74
C MET A 64 -4.29 1.02 -1.39
N HIS A 65 -3.33 0.39 -0.72
CA HIS A 65 -2.72 0.90 0.50
C HIS A 65 -1.92 2.18 0.23
N SER A 66 -2.06 3.19 1.09
CA SER A 66 -1.42 4.51 0.98
C SER A 66 -1.87 5.31 -0.26
N LYS A 67 -2.01 6.63 -0.12
CA LYS A 67 -2.24 7.56 -1.24
C LYS A 67 -0.97 7.80 -2.05
N HIS A 68 0.20 7.73 -1.40
CA HIS A 68 1.49 8.09 -1.97
C HIS A 68 2.56 7.06 -1.62
N MET A 69 2.95 6.24 -2.59
CA MET A 69 4.05 5.29 -2.42
C MET A 69 5.37 5.87 -2.93
N PRO A 70 6.41 6.01 -2.08
CA PRO A 70 7.74 6.38 -2.54
C PRO A 70 8.30 5.32 -3.51
N PRO A 71 9.27 5.67 -4.37
CA PRO A 71 9.94 4.71 -5.23
C PRO A 71 10.66 3.65 -4.40
N HIS A 72 10.87 2.51 -5.04
CA HIS A 72 11.76 1.49 -4.52
C HIS A 72 13.10 2.12 -4.15
N ARG A 73 13.51 1.92 -2.89
CA ARG A 73 14.81 2.33 -2.37
C ARG A 73 15.56 1.09 -1.93
N THR A 74 16.83 0.98 -2.31
CA THR A 74 17.70 -0.07 -1.77
C THR A 74 18.00 0.22 -0.30
N ARG A 75 18.47 -0.81 0.42
CA ARG A 75 18.90 -0.66 1.81
C ARG A 75 19.95 0.44 1.95
N GLU A 76 20.92 0.50 1.04
CA GLU A 76 22.02 1.47 1.05
C GLU A 76 21.49 2.89 0.92
N GLN A 77 20.54 3.12 0.01
CA GLN A 77 19.89 4.43 -0.17
C GLN A 77 19.11 4.85 1.08
N ILE A 78 18.42 3.92 1.73
CA ILE A 78 17.71 4.19 2.98
C ILE A 78 18.70 4.55 4.09
N MET A 79 19.78 3.78 4.23
CA MET A 79 20.80 4.03 5.26
C MET A 79 21.54 5.36 5.03
N GLU A 80 21.80 5.73 3.78
CA GLU A 80 22.39 7.01 3.41
C GLU A 80 21.45 8.18 3.77
N GLU A 81 20.16 8.05 3.46
CA GLU A 81 19.16 9.06 3.84
C GLU A 81 19.06 9.24 5.36
N TYR A 82 19.12 8.15 6.14
CA TYR A 82 19.18 8.24 7.60
C TYR A 82 20.47 8.89 8.11
N ALA A 83 21.62 8.57 7.51
CA ALA A 83 22.89 9.18 7.89
C ALA A 83 22.90 10.70 7.65
N GLN A 84 22.25 11.15 6.58
CA GLN A 84 22.14 12.57 6.20
C GLN A 84 20.99 13.31 6.90
N SER A 85 20.21 12.64 7.75
CA SER A 85 19.03 13.24 8.39
C SER A 85 19.34 14.44 9.30
N GLN A 86 20.59 14.61 9.71
CA GLN A 86 21.06 15.75 10.50
C GLN A 86 21.77 16.84 9.68
N ASP A 87 21.91 16.65 8.36
CA ASP A 87 22.64 17.58 7.50
C ASP A 87 21.76 18.70 6.94
N LEU A 88 22.39 19.81 6.56
CA LEU A 88 21.74 20.97 5.95
C LEU A 88 20.98 20.60 4.66
N THR A 89 21.45 19.58 3.94
CA THR A 89 20.82 19.02 2.73
C THR A 89 19.40 18.48 3.00
N TYR A 90 19.17 17.89 4.18
CA TYR A 90 17.85 17.41 4.58
C TYR A 90 16.87 18.57 4.75
N SER A 91 17.32 19.68 5.35
CA SER A 91 16.48 20.89 5.53
C SER A 91 16.05 21.50 4.19
N VAL A 92 16.95 21.55 3.20
CA VAL A 92 16.62 22.01 1.83
C VAL A 92 15.60 21.07 1.16
N LYS A 93 15.77 19.75 1.30
CA LYS A 93 14.82 18.75 0.78
C LYS A 93 13.42 18.95 1.39
N GLN A 94 13.34 19.24 2.69
CA GLN A 94 12.09 19.54 3.38
C GLN A 94 11.43 20.84 2.90
N MET A 95 12.20 21.85 2.51
CA MET A 95 11.66 23.07 1.89
C MET A 95 11.06 22.77 0.51
N VAL A 96 11.71 21.95 -0.32
CA VAL A 96 11.20 21.53 -1.63
C VAL A 96 9.88 20.77 -1.51
N LYS A 97 9.73 19.94 -0.46
CA LYS A 97 8.47 19.23 -0.18
C LYS A 97 7.27 20.17 0.00
N LYS A 98 7.48 21.44 0.37
CA LYS A 98 6.42 22.45 0.55
C LYS A 98 6.05 23.19 -0.74
N THR A 99 6.61 22.81 -1.87
CA THR A 99 6.34 23.45 -3.17
C THR A 99 5.34 22.63 -4.00
N PRO A 100 4.69 23.25 -5.02
CA PRO A 100 3.81 22.52 -5.94
C PRO A 100 4.50 21.37 -6.71
N ALA A 101 5.83 21.33 -6.72
CA ALA A 101 6.58 20.21 -7.31
C ALA A 101 6.22 18.87 -6.63
N THR A 102 5.88 18.89 -5.34
CA THR A 102 5.42 17.70 -4.60
C THR A 102 4.10 17.19 -5.14
N ASP A 103 3.16 18.07 -5.49
CA ASP A 103 1.87 17.67 -6.06
C ASP A 103 2.04 17.07 -7.45
N VAL A 104 2.89 17.67 -8.28
CA VAL A 104 3.23 17.11 -9.60
C VAL A 104 3.87 15.73 -9.46
N TYR A 105 4.81 15.59 -8.52
CA TYR A 105 5.43 14.32 -8.20
C TYR A 105 4.41 13.28 -7.72
N ARG A 106 3.55 13.63 -6.76
CA ARG A 106 2.49 12.76 -6.22
C ARG A 106 1.53 12.31 -7.33
N ARG A 107 1.14 13.20 -8.24
CA ARG A 107 0.30 12.86 -9.40
C ARG A 107 0.99 11.88 -10.34
N ARG A 108 2.25 12.11 -10.69
CA ARG A 108 3.03 11.19 -11.53
C ARG A 108 3.15 9.82 -10.89
N ARG A 109 3.45 9.76 -9.58
CA ARG A 109 3.53 8.50 -8.82
C ARG A 109 2.18 7.78 -8.77
N ARG A 110 1.07 8.51 -8.62
CA ARG A 110 -0.27 7.92 -8.67
C ARG A 110 -0.56 7.32 -10.05
N GLU A 111 -0.18 8.02 -11.12
CA GLU A 111 -0.32 7.52 -12.50
C GLU A 111 0.50 6.25 -12.74
N GLU A 112 1.72 6.17 -12.21
CA GLU A 112 2.55 4.96 -12.29
C GLU A 112 1.86 3.77 -11.62
N ARG A 113 1.24 3.96 -10.44
CA ARG A 113 0.47 2.91 -9.75
C ARG A 113 -0.78 2.50 -10.54
N LEU A 114 -1.51 3.46 -11.11
CA LEU A 114 -2.65 3.19 -11.99
C LEU A 114 -2.23 2.45 -13.27
N SER A 115 -1.05 2.73 -13.80
CA SER A 115 -0.50 1.97 -14.92
C SER A 115 -0.23 0.51 -14.55
N GLU A 116 0.20 0.20 -13.33
CA GLU A 116 0.36 -1.19 -12.87
C GLU A 116 -1.00 -1.87 -12.69
N ILE A 117 -2.01 -1.16 -12.17
CA ILE A 117 -3.40 -1.64 -12.09
C ILE A 117 -3.92 -2.03 -13.47
N ARG A 118 -3.77 -1.15 -14.47
CA ARG A 118 -4.14 -1.44 -15.87
C ARG A 118 -3.36 -2.62 -16.44
N ARG A 119 -2.05 -2.73 -16.14
CA ARG A 119 -1.21 -3.86 -16.60
C ARG A 119 -1.65 -5.18 -15.99
N ALA A 120 -2.09 -5.16 -14.74
CA ALA A 120 -2.66 -6.33 -14.04
C ALA A 120 -4.09 -6.67 -14.51
N GLY A 121 -4.68 -5.88 -15.41
CA GLY A 121 -6.05 -6.08 -15.89
C GLY A 121 -7.12 -5.68 -14.87
N LEU A 122 -6.74 -4.95 -13.81
CA LEU A 122 -7.65 -4.56 -12.73
C LEU A 122 -8.45 -3.29 -13.09
N PRO A 123 -9.70 -3.17 -12.61
CA PRO A 123 -10.59 -2.05 -12.94
C PRO A 123 -10.16 -0.76 -12.25
N GLU A 124 -9.64 0.19 -13.03
CA GLU A 124 -9.24 1.52 -12.54
C GLU A 124 -10.41 2.32 -11.96
N ASP A 125 -11.60 2.22 -12.55
CA ASP A 125 -12.82 2.89 -12.11
C ASP A 125 -13.31 2.39 -10.74
N LYS A 126 -12.94 1.16 -10.36
CA LYS A 126 -13.19 0.57 -9.05
C LYS A 126 -11.99 0.68 -8.10
N THR A 127 -10.92 1.36 -8.50
CA THR A 127 -9.68 1.48 -7.71
C THR A 127 -9.73 2.70 -6.78
N VAL A 128 -9.55 2.45 -5.48
CA VAL A 128 -9.50 3.49 -4.43
C VAL A 128 -8.14 3.48 -3.74
N PHE A 129 -7.67 4.67 -3.35
CA PHE A 129 -6.43 4.83 -2.59
C PHE A 129 -6.78 5.27 -1.18
N LEU A 130 -6.35 4.50 -0.19
CA LEU A 130 -6.67 4.71 1.21
C LEU A 130 -5.46 5.29 1.95
N ASP A 131 -5.73 6.06 3.00
CA ASP A 131 -4.68 6.66 3.82
C ASP A 131 -3.87 5.57 4.57
N HIS A 132 -2.54 5.69 4.55
CA HIS A 132 -1.59 4.71 5.11
C HIS A 132 -1.90 4.35 6.58
N HIS A 133 -2.02 5.35 7.46
CA HIS A 133 -2.28 5.11 8.87
C HIS A 133 -3.72 4.66 9.13
N THR A 134 -4.66 5.11 8.30
CA THR A 134 -6.04 4.62 8.33
C THR A 134 -6.09 3.13 8.02
N CYS A 135 -5.31 2.63 7.05
CA CYS A 135 -5.21 1.20 6.77
C CYS A 135 -4.59 0.43 7.95
N HIS A 136 -3.50 0.93 8.54
CA HIS A 136 -2.93 0.32 9.75
C HIS A 136 -3.95 0.27 10.90
N ALA A 137 -4.67 1.37 11.13
CA ALA A 137 -5.66 1.45 12.18
C ALA A 137 -6.85 0.52 11.91
N ALA A 138 -7.32 0.44 10.66
CA ALA A 138 -8.42 -0.44 10.27
C ALA A 138 -8.04 -1.92 10.46
N ALA A 139 -6.84 -2.33 10.03
CA ALA A 139 -6.37 -3.70 10.21
C ALA A 139 -6.29 -4.07 11.70
N ALA A 140 -5.80 -3.16 12.56
CA ALA A 140 -5.74 -3.38 14.00
C ALA A 140 -7.13 -3.41 14.65
N TYR A 141 -8.01 -2.48 14.29
CA TYR A 141 -9.34 -2.35 14.86
C TYR A 141 -10.25 -3.52 14.47
N TYR A 142 -10.44 -3.74 13.16
CA TYR A 142 -11.31 -4.81 12.67
C TYR A 142 -10.72 -6.21 12.82
N GLY A 143 -9.39 -6.33 12.97
CA GLY A 143 -8.72 -7.58 13.34
C GLY A 143 -8.72 -7.86 14.86
N SER A 144 -9.16 -6.90 15.68
CA SER A 144 -9.30 -7.11 17.13
C SER A 144 -10.66 -7.71 17.47
N ASN A 145 -10.84 -8.17 18.71
CA ASN A 145 -12.16 -8.58 19.21
C ASN A 145 -12.99 -7.40 19.75
N TRP A 146 -12.47 -6.18 19.72
CA TRP A 146 -13.09 -5.00 20.36
C TRP A 146 -13.87 -4.11 19.41
N TRP A 147 -13.93 -4.45 18.12
CA TRP A 147 -14.50 -3.59 17.08
C TRP A 147 -15.98 -3.26 17.29
N ASN A 148 -16.71 -4.05 18.08
CA ASN A 148 -18.12 -3.84 18.42
C ASN A 148 -18.38 -3.54 19.91
N GLU A 149 -17.33 -3.39 20.74
CA GLU A 149 -17.45 -3.25 22.21
C GLU A 149 -17.57 -1.79 22.69
N GLY A 150 -17.55 -0.82 21.77
CA GLY A 150 -17.71 0.62 22.08
C GLY A 150 -16.63 1.49 21.43
N LYS A 151 -16.25 2.58 22.10
CA LYS A 151 -15.17 3.46 21.62
C LYS A 151 -13.80 2.83 21.90
N VAL A 152 -13.03 2.61 20.84
CA VAL A 152 -11.67 2.07 20.92
C VAL A 152 -10.68 3.14 20.45
N LEU A 153 -9.60 3.32 21.21
CA LEU A 153 -8.47 4.15 20.80
C LEU A 153 -7.47 3.27 20.04
N VAL A 154 -7.14 3.67 18.81
CA VAL A 154 -6.14 2.99 17.98
C VAL A 154 -4.92 3.88 17.84
N LEU A 155 -3.73 3.36 18.17
CA LEU A 155 -2.46 4.05 18.03
C LEU A 155 -1.66 3.39 16.90
N THR A 156 -1.31 4.16 15.88
CA THR A 156 -0.36 3.73 14.84
C THR A 156 1.00 4.37 15.11
N CYS A 157 2.07 3.57 15.08
CA CYS A 157 3.45 4.04 15.24
C CYS A 157 4.27 3.46 14.08
N ASP A 158 4.64 4.32 13.12
CA ASP A 158 5.36 3.92 11.90
C ASP A 158 6.43 4.97 11.54
N GLY A 159 7.36 4.59 10.68
CA GLY A 159 8.45 5.47 10.23
C GLY A 159 8.04 6.48 9.16
N MET A 160 6.90 6.29 8.48
CA MET A 160 6.39 7.18 7.42
C MET A 160 4.90 6.96 7.19
N GLY A 161 4.21 7.98 6.66
CA GLY A 161 2.84 7.90 6.16
C GLY A 161 2.62 8.87 4.99
N ASP A 162 1.38 8.99 4.52
CA ASP A 162 1.07 9.82 3.34
C ASP A 162 1.37 11.31 3.56
N ASP A 163 0.97 11.86 4.70
CA ASP A 163 1.06 13.29 5.04
C ASP A 163 1.68 13.53 6.44
N LEU A 164 2.52 12.60 6.90
CA LEU A 164 3.25 12.66 8.18
C LEU A 164 4.77 12.71 7.99
#